data_AF-A0A6A4NCT5-F1
#
_entry.id   AF-A0A6A4NCT5-F1
#
_cell.length_a   1.000
_cell.length_b   1.000
_cell.length_c   1.000
_cell.angle_alpha   90.00
_cell.angle_beta   90.00
_cell.angle_gamma   90.00
#
_symmetry.space_group_name_H-M   'P 1'
#
loop_
_entity.id
_entity.type
_entity.pdbx_description
1 polymer ?
#
loop_
_entity_poly.entity_id
_entity_poly.type
_entity_poly.pdbx_seq_one_letter_code
_entity_poly.pdbx_strand_id
1 'polypeptide(L)'
;MMYSVCVMMNKLTRRVSKIPEEVRRELESQFLSPLNLDDIKDLIPKLHHSAADYISNSFSPMWSDLDVNQHVNNVKYIEWILEVLSSSTSSFIFFFFC
;
A
#
# COMPACT_ATOMS: atom_id res chain seq x y z
N MET A 1 4.30 2.55 -16.12
CA MET A 1 5.46 2.19 -15.29
C MET A 1 5.00 2.32 -13.85
N MET A 2 4.95 1.22 -13.10
CA MET A 2 4.51 1.22 -11.71
C MET A 2 5.72 1.49 -10.80
N TYR A 3 5.57 2.42 -9.86
CA TYR A 3 6.61 2.74 -8.87
C TYR A 3 6.10 2.42 -7.47
N SER A 4 6.99 1.95 -6.60
CA SER A 4 6.72 1.72 -5.19
C SER A 4 7.76 2.42 -4.33
N VAL A 5 7.32 3.12 -3.29
CA VAL A 5 8.21 3.78 -2.33
C VAL A 5 8.25 2.93 -1.05
N CYS A 6 9.44 2.49 -0.68
CA CYS A 6 9.66 1.73 0.55
C CYS A 6 10.38 2.61 1.59
N VAL A 7 10.00 2.47 2.86
CA VAL A 7 10.62 3.19 3.97
C VAL A 7 11.13 2.20 5.01
N MET A 8 12.24 2.55 5.66
CA MET A 8 12.77 1.79 6.78
C MET A 8 11.99 2.13 8.06
N MET A 9 11.55 1.08 8.77
CA MET A 9 10.79 1.21 10.00
C MET A 9 11.52 0.50 11.14
N ASN A 10 11.68 1.20 12.27
CA ASN A 10 12.22 0.57 13.46
C ASN A 10 11.19 -0.40 14.06
N LYS A 11 11.57 -1.67 14.24
CA LYS A 11 10.67 -2.73 14.73
C LYS A 11 10.21 -2.50 16.18
N LEU A 12 11.05 -1.91 17.03
CA LEU A 12 10.75 -1.70 18.45
C LEU A 12 9.93 -0.43 18.69
N THR A 13 10.36 0.68 18.09
CA THR A 13 9.72 1.99 18.35
C THR A 13 8.55 2.27 17.42
N ARG A 14 8.38 1.46 16.35
CA ARG A 14 7.39 1.70 15.29
C ARG A 14 7.48 3.14 14.75
N ARG A 15 8.71 3.62 14.54
CA ARG A 15 9.00 4.93 13.93
C ARG A 15 9.83 4.76 12.67
N VAL A 16 9.55 5.62 11.69
CA VAL A 16 10.32 5.70 10.44
C VAL A 16 11.76 6.10 10.78
N SER A 17 12.73 5.41 10.20
CA SER A 17 14.15 5.66 10.42
C SER A 17 14.88 5.94 9.12
N LYS A 18 16.01 6.63 9.22
CA LYS A 18 16.94 6.77 8.08
C LYS A 18 17.49 5.39 7.70
N ILE A 19 17.82 5.22 6.42
CA ILE A 19 18.51 4.02 5.94
C ILE A 19 19.97 4.11 6.42
N PRO A 20 20.48 3.10 7.15
CA PRO A 20 21.89 3.05 7.53
C PRO A 20 22.76 2.77 6.30
N GLU A 21 24.00 3.23 6.36
CA GLU A 21 24.89 3.32 5.20
C GLU A 21 25.26 1.94 4.63
N GLU A 22 25.32 0.92 5.48
CA GLU A 22 25.58 -0.47 5.10
C GLU A 22 24.47 -1.01 4.21
N VAL A 23 23.21 -0.83 4.63
CA VAL A 23 22.02 -1.27 3.88
C VAL A 23 21.86 -0.46 2.61
N ARG A 24 22.18 0.84 2.65
CA ARG A 24 22.14 1.71 1.47
C ARG A 24 23.06 1.19 0.38
N ARG A 25 24.29 0.79 0.72
CA ARG A 25 25.27 0.24 -0.24
C ARG A 25 24.83 -1.08 -0.86
N GLU A 26 24.12 -1.94 -0.12
CA GLU A 26 23.56 -3.18 -0.68
C GLU A 26 22.43 -2.87 -1.68
N LEU A 27 21.61 -1.87 -1.37
CA LEU A 27 20.43 -1.51 -2.14
C LEU A 27 20.73 -0.54 -3.30
N GLU A 28 21.91 0.11 -3.31
CA GLU A 28 22.39 1.02 -4.37
C GLU A 28 22.27 0.44 -5.78
N SER A 29 22.49 -0.86 -5.94
CA SER A 29 22.36 -1.55 -7.22
C SER A 29 20.91 -1.67 -7.72
N GLN A 30 19.93 -1.57 -6.82
CA GLN A 30 18.50 -1.75 -7.10
C GLN A 30 17.74 -0.41 -7.19
N PHE A 31 18.33 0.69 -6.72
CA PHE A 31 17.71 2.00 -6.86
C PHE A 31 17.70 2.40 -8.33
N LEU A 32 16.49 2.48 -8.90
CA LEU A 32 16.27 3.18 -10.17
C LEU A 32 16.67 4.65 -10.00
N SER A 33 17.04 5.28 -11.11
CA SER A 33 17.30 6.72 -11.18
C SER A 33 16.25 7.51 -10.40
N PRO A 34 16.65 8.59 -9.68
CA PRO A 34 15.77 9.31 -8.78
C PRO A 34 14.46 9.66 -9.48
N LEU A 35 13.36 9.12 -8.95
CA LEU A 35 12.02 9.43 -9.44
C LEU A 35 11.72 10.89 -9.12
N ASN A 36 11.17 11.61 -10.09
CA ASN A 36 10.63 12.94 -9.84
C ASN A 36 9.40 12.78 -8.94
N LEU A 37 9.58 13.00 -7.64
CA LEU A 37 8.54 12.91 -6.62
C LEU A 37 7.39 13.91 -6.84
N ASP A 38 7.63 14.94 -7.66
CA ASP A 38 6.59 15.90 -8.06
C ASP A 38 5.51 15.25 -8.94
N ASP A 39 5.81 14.14 -9.64
CA ASP A 39 4.81 13.37 -10.42
C ASP A 39 3.93 12.46 -9.53
N ILE A 40 4.30 12.29 -8.25
CA ILE A 40 3.62 11.41 -7.27
C ILE A 40 2.72 12.22 -6.32
N LYS A 41 2.75 13.56 -6.43
CA LYS A 41 2.16 14.51 -5.48
C LYS A 41 0.65 14.68 -5.57
N ASP A 42 -0.02 13.99 -6.49
CA ASP A 42 -1.48 13.93 -6.53
C ASP A 42 -1.98 13.09 -5.33
N LEU A 43 -1.90 13.71 -4.16
CA LEU A 43 -2.29 13.17 -2.87
C LEU A 43 -3.72 12.68 -2.96
N ILE A 44 -3.93 11.38 -2.79
CA ILE A 44 -5.26 10.79 -2.64
C ILE A 44 -5.93 11.50 -1.44
N PRO A 45 -6.99 12.31 -1.66
CA PRO A 45 -7.65 12.99 -0.56
C PRO A 45 -8.31 11.93 0.33
N LYS A 46 -8.19 12.11 1.64
CA LYS A 46 -8.84 11.20 2.60
C LYS A 46 -10.36 11.29 2.42
N LEU A 47 -11.00 10.18 2.07
CA LEU A 47 -12.45 10.09 2.02
C LEU A 47 -13.02 10.11 3.45
N HIS A 48 -14.02 10.93 3.71
CA HIS A 48 -14.72 10.96 5.00
C HIS A 48 -15.78 9.85 5.04
N HIS A 49 -15.89 9.12 6.16
CA HIS A 49 -16.81 7.97 6.29
C HIS A 49 -18.27 8.30 5.98
N SER A 50 -18.72 9.53 6.23
CA SER A 50 -20.10 9.96 5.94
C SER A 50 -20.39 10.19 4.46
N ALA A 51 -19.35 10.27 3.63
CA ALA A 51 -19.44 10.50 2.18
C ALA A 51 -19.15 9.23 1.37
N ALA A 52 -19.01 8.07 2.02
CA ALA A 52 -18.74 6.81 1.35
C ALA A 52 -20.05 6.14 0.91
N ASP A 53 -20.16 5.85 -0.38
CA ASP A 53 -21.32 5.15 -0.96
C ASP A 53 -21.42 3.68 -0.50
N TYR A 54 -20.29 3.08 -0.12
CA TYR A 54 -20.22 1.72 0.39
C TYR A 54 -19.27 1.61 1.57
N ILE A 55 -19.71 0.88 2.59
CA ILE A 55 -18.96 0.60 3.81
C ILE A 55 -19.08 -0.90 4.08
N SER A 56 -17.97 -1.63 4.04
CA SER A 56 -17.89 -2.99 4.57
C SER A 56 -17.05 -2.98 5.84
N ASN A 57 -17.66 -3.45 6.93
CA ASN A 57 -17.07 -3.46 8.28
C ASN A 57 -16.57 -4.85 8.69
N SER A 58 -16.68 -5.87 7.83
CA SER A 58 -16.47 -7.28 8.20
C SER A 58 -15.18 -7.89 7.64
N PHE A 59 -14.12 -7.09 7.49
CA PHE A 59 -12.82 -7.61 7.05
C PHE A 59 -11.99 -8.07 8.25
N SER A 60 -11.74 -9.37 8.34
CA SER A 60 -10.82 -9.94 9.33
C SER A 60 -9.74 -10.74 8.61
N PRO A 61 -8.45 -10.50 8.91
CA PRO A 61 -7.35 -11.24 8.28
C PRO A 61 -7.36 -12.68 8.77
N MET A 62 -7.16 -13.62 7.85
CA MET A 62 -6.91 -15.01 8.17
C MET A 62 -5.44 -15.23 8.51
N TRP A 63 -5.13 -16.36 9.15
CA TRP A 63 -3.73 -16.76 9.43
C TRP A 63 -2.86 -16.84 8.18
N SER A 64 -3.46 -17.20 7.04
CA SER A 64 -2.79 -17.24 5.73
C SER A 64 -2.41 -15.87 5.17
N ASP A 65 -3.02 -14.80 5.68
CA ASP A 65 -2.85 -13.44 5.16
C ASP A 65 -1.70 -12.69 5.84
N LEU A 66 -1.07 -13.32 6.83
CA LEU A 66 0.07 -12.79 7.58
C LEU A 66 1.38 -13.11 6.86
N ASP A 67 2.24 -12.10 6.75
CA ASP A 67 3.61 -12.25 6.26
C ASP A 67 4.52 -12.88 7.34
N VAL A 68 5.78 -13.13 6.97
CA VAL A 68 6.82 -13.62 7.89
C VAL A 68 7.10 -12.68 9.08
N ASN A 69 6.68 -11.42 9.01
CA ASN A 69 6.79 -10.45 10.11
C ASN A 69 5.51 -10.41 10.98
N GLN A 70 4.55 -11.30 10.76
CA GLN A 70 3.24 -11.33 11.41
C GLN A 70 2.42 -10.06 11.16
N HIS A 71 2.66 -9.38 10.04
CA HIS A 71 1.84 -8.28 9.56
C HIS A 71 0.92 -8.75 8.45
N VAL A 72 -0.25 -8.13 8.32
CA VAL A 72 -1.12 -8.36 7.16
C VAL A 72 -0.39 -7.95 5.88
N ASN A 73 -0.37 -8.83 4.89
CA ASN A 73 0.29 -8.58 3.62
C ASN A 73 -0.36 -7.37 2.89
N ASN A 74 0.48 -6.51 2.29
CA ASN A 74 0.02 -5.36 1.49
C ASN A 74 -0.95 -5.77 0.36
N VAL A 75 -0.78 -6.96 -0.23
CA VAL A 75 -1.69 -7.48 -1.27
C VAL A 75 -3.12 -7.65 -0.74
N LYS A 76 -3.25 -8.04 0.53
CA LYS A 76 -4.57 -8.24 1.15
C LYS A 76 -5.40 -6.96 1.22
N TYR A 77 -4.74 -5.83 1.41
CA TYR A 77 -5.40 -4.53 1.41
C TYR A 77 -6.00 -4.21 0.03
N ILE A 78 -5.33 -4.58 -1.05
CA ILE A 78 -5.86 -4.38 -2.40
C ILE A 78 -7.08 -5.28 -2.65
N GLU A 79 -7.04 -6.53 -2.18
CA GLU A 79 -8.20 -7.42 -2.24
C GLU A 79 -9.42 -6.81 -1.54
N TRP A 80 -9.27 -6.31 -0.31
CA TRP A 80 -10.37 -5.66 0.42
C TRP A 80 -10.91 -4.41 -0.29
N ILE A 81 -10.03 -3.60 -0.89
CA ILE A 81 -10.43 -2.42 -1.68
C ILE A 81 -11.25 -2.86 -2.91
N LEU A 82 -10.81 -3.90 -3.63
CA LEU A 82 -11.52 -4.41 -4.80
C LEU A 82 -12.86 -5.06 -4.42
N GLU A 83 -12.95 -5.72 -3.27
CA GLU A 83 -14.19 -6.34 -2.78
C GLU A 83 -15.28 -5.29 -2.51
N VAL A 84 -14.91 -4.16 -1.87
CA VAL A 84 -15.78 -3.00 -1.67
C VAL A 84 -16.29 -2.42 -3.00
N LEU A 85 -15.43 -2.32 -4.00
CA LEU A 85 -15.80 -1.82 -5.32
C LEU A 85 -16.69 -2.82 -6.09
N SER A 86 -16.43 -4.12 -5.97
CA SER A 86 -17.23 -5.14 -6.64
C SER A 86 -18.66 -5.20 -6.12
N SER A 87 -18.88 -4.93 -4.83
CA SER A 87 -20.22 -4.84 -4.26
C SER A 87 -21.02 -3.63 -4.74
N SER A 88 -20.37 -2.60 -5.30
CA SER A 88 -21.05 -1.42 -5.86
C SER A 88 -21.27 -1.52 -7.37
N THR A 89 -20.61 -2.43 -8.09
CA THR A 89 -20.62 -2.48 -9.56
C THR A 89 -20.80 -3.89 -10.13
N SER A 90 -22.05 -4.29 -10.40
CA SER A 90 -22.34 -5.38 -11.35
C SER A 90 -22.12 -5.00 -12.83
N SER A 91 -21.55 -3.82 -13.14
CA SER A 91 -21.47 -3.35 -14.54
C SER A 91 -20.18 -2.65 -14.99
N PHE A 92 -19.16 -2.44 -14.14
CA PHE A 92 -17.95 -1.71 -14.55
C PHE A 92 -16.67 -2.31 -13.94
N ILE A 93 -16.42 -3.59 -14.19
CA ILE A 93 -15.06 -4.13 -14.10
C ILE A 93 -14.33 -3.64 -15.34
N PHE A 94 -13.66 -2.50 -15.26
CA PHE A 94 -12.39 -2.24 -15.95
C PHE A 94 -11.84 -0.92 -15.42
N PHE A 95 -10.52 -0.88 -15.25
CA PHE A 95 -9.70 0.23 -14.74
C PHE A 95 -9.54 0.28 -13.22
N PHE A 96 -8.52 -0.39 -12.69
CA PHE A 96 -7.20 0.23 -12.53
C PHE A 96 -6.21 -0.77 -11.92
N PHE A 97 -5.29 -1.26 -12.75
CA PHE A 97 -3.96 -1.72 -12.34
C PHE A 97 -3.02 -1.36 -13.49
N CYS A 98 -2.28 -0.26 -13.32
CA CYS A 98 -1.03 0.06 -14.02
C CYS A 98 -0.42 1.32 -13.40
#